data_AF-A0A0A2MC27-F1
#
_entry.id   AF-A0A0A2MC27-F1
#
_cell.length_a   1.000
_cell.length_b   1.000
_cell.length_c   1.000
_cell.angle_alpha   90.00
_cell.angle_beta   90.00
_cell.angle_gamma   90.00
#
_symmetry.space_group_name_H-M   'P 1'
#
loop_
_entity.id
_entity.type
_entity.pdbx_description
1 polymer ?
#
loop_
_entity_poly.entity_id
_entity_poly.type
_entity_poly.pdbx_seq_one_letter_code
_entity_poly.pdbx_strand_id
1 'polypeptide(L)'
;MKFNIEDLSKTDTLYKLDLSNRNFKSQPDLSEFTILDLDLSHNKIAHFEEKKLPKGIYTLNISHNKLSRNIIIREKRNFKKLDFSFNKIEVFYYQNGISQNLNLSDNRLKDLQMAQYNKKLADTLNVANNKDLETKSWYFPQFYNHLVNYSLSTKN
;
A
#
# COMPACT_ATOMS: atom_id res chain seq x y z
N MET A 1 -1.61 24.02 9.56
CA MET A 1 -2.97 23.70 10.06
C MET A 1 -2.97 22.28 10.62
N LYS A 2 -3.42 22.09 11.86
CA LYS A 2 -3.55 20.76 12.48
C LYS A 2 -4.81 20.11 11.88
N PHE A 3 -4.70 18.90 11.33
CA PHE A 3 -5.87 18.15 10.85
C PHE A 3 -6.79 17.85 12.04
N ASN A 4 -8.08 18.18 11.93
CA ASN A 4 -9.11 17.75 12.87
C ASN A 4 -10.08 16.80 12.15
N ILE A 5 -10.25 15.61 12.71
CA ILE A 5 -11.11 14.58 12.12
C ILE A 5 -12.60 14.89 12.29
N GLU A 6 -12.95 15.74 13.25
CA GLU A 6 -14.32 16.16 13.54
C GLU A 6 -14.92 17.06 12.45
N ASP A 7 -14.06 17.67 11.62
CA ASP A 7 -14.51 18.51 10.49
C ASP A 7 -15.03 17.67 9.31
N LEU A 8 -14.85 16.34 9.35
CA LEU A 8 -15.29 15.42 8.30
C LEU A 8 -16.71 14.91 8.58
N SER A 9 -17.55 14.95 7.57
CA SER A 9 -18.86 14.28 7.58
C SER A 9 -18.69 12.76 7.48
N LYS A 10 -19.38 12.01 8.35
CA LYS A 10 -19.40 10.54 8.32
C LYS A 10 -20.43 9.97 7.34
N THR A 11 -21.41 10.78 6.93
CA THR A 11 -22.49 10.37 6.03
C THR A 11 -22.18 10.64 4.57
N ASP A 12 -21.32 11.62 4.30
CA ASP A 12 -20.96 11.99 2.94
C ASP A 12 -19.82 11.12 2.39
N THR A 13 -19.78 11.01 1.07
CA THR A 13 -18.66 10.39 0.36
C THR A 13 -17.62 11.45 0.03
N LEU A 14 -16.42 11.30 0.58
CA LEU A 14 -15.28 12.12 0.21
C LEU A 14 -14.52 11.47 -0.94
N TYR A 15 -14.52 12.14 -2.09
CA TYR A 15 -13.79 11.67 -3.26
C TYR A 15 -12.28 11.59 -3.03
N LYS A 16 -11.72 12.56 -2.29
CA LYS A 16 -10.30 12.63 -1.97
C LYS A 16 -10.07 13.24 -0.59
N LEU A 17 -9.15 12.66 0.17
CA LEU A 17 -8.64 13.22 1.41
C LEU A 17 -7.10 13.19 1.41
N ASP A 18 -6.49 14.38 1.49
CA ASP A 18 -5.04 14.54 1.56
C ASP A 18 -4.58 14.84 2.99
N LEU A 19 -3.90 13.84 3.56
CA LEU A 19 -3.27 13.86 4.87
C LEU A 19 -1.75 13.69 4.78
N SER A 20 -1.18 13.96 3.61
CA SER A 20 0.27 13.87 3.40
C SER A 20 1.02 14.96 4.19
N ASN A 21 2.28 14.70 4.53
CA ASN A 21 3.18 15.70 5.15
C ASN A 21 2.67 16.29 6.49
N ARG A 22 1.91 15.54 7.29
CA ARG A 22 1.32 16.00 8.56
C ARG A 22 2.10 15.59 9.82
N ASN A 23 3.24 14.92 9.67
CA ASN A 23 4.03 14.37 10.77
C ASN A 23 3.28 13.32 11.63
N PHE A 24 2.25 12.66 11.11
CA PHE A 24 1.52 11.63 11.85
C PHE A 24 2.45 10.48 12.22
N LYS A 25 2.49 10.14 13.51
CA LYS A 25 3.24 8.99 14.03
C LYS A 25 2.43 7.69 13.99
N SER A 26 1.11 7.81 13.90
CA SER A 26 0.14 6.71 13.86
C SER A 26 -0.83 6.93 12.71
N GLN A 27 -1.31 5.84 12.11
CA GLN A 27 -2.38 5.89 11.13
C GLN A 27 -3.66 6.43 11.79
N PRO A 28 -4.30 7.47 11.22
CA PRO A 28 -5.59 7.95 11.71
C PRO A 28 -6.65 6.88 11.51
N ASP A 29 -7.60 6.79 12.44
CA ASP A 29 -8.75 5.90 12.29
C ASP A 29 -9.81 6.57 11.42
N LEU A 30 -9.94 6.10 10.19
CA LEU A 30 -10.90 6.60 9.21
C LEU A 30 -12.00 5.58 8.90
N SER A 31 -12.11 4.52 9.72
CA SER A 31 -13.02 3.39 9.50
C SER A 31 -14.49 3.77 9.36
N GLU A 32 -14.92 4.85 10.01
CA GLU A 32 -16.30 5.31 9.96
C GLU A 32 -16.64 6.17 8.72
N PHE A 33 -15.64 6.62 7.97
CA PHE A 33 -15.82 7.52 6.85
C PHE A 33 -15.86 6.77 5.53
N THR A 34 -16.59 7.31 4.55
CA THR A 34 -16.53 6.85 3.16
C THR A 34 -15.58 7.74 2.38
N ILE A 35 -14.36 7.25 2.15
CA ILE A 35 -13.31 7.98 1.44
C ILE A 35 -12.77 7.09 0.33
N LEU A 36 -12.67 7.69 -0.84
CA LEU A 36 -12.43 7.02 -2.11
C LEU A 36 -10.93 7.03 -2.50
N ASP A 37 -10.26 8.17 -2.32
CA ASP A 37 -8.82 8.39 -2.53
C ASP A 37 -8.20 8.98 -1.26
N LEU A 38 -7.24 8.29 -0.66
CA LEU A 38 -6.58 8.67 0.58
C LEU A 38 -5.07 8.78 0.40
N ASP A 39 -4.52 9.96 0.70
CA ASP A 39 -3.08 10.18 0.76
C ASP A 39 -2.60 10.37 2.21
N LEU A 40 -1.81 9.42 2.70
CA LEU A 40 -1.12 9.40 4.00
C LEU A 40 0.41 9.50 3.85
N SER A 41 0.91 9.85 2.66
CA SER A 41 2.34 9.85 2.36
C SER A 41 3.14 10.87 3.16
N HIS A 42 4.46 10.69 3.23
CA HIS A 42 5.37 11.63 3.89
C HIS A 42 5.01 11.91 5.36
N ASN A 43 4.59 10.88 6.07
CA ASN A 43 4.34 10.93 7.51
C ASN A 43 5.43 10.13 8.26
N LYS A 44 5.16 9.77 9.52
CA LYS A 44 6.06 8.99 10.37
C LYS A 44 5.36 7.73 10.89
N ILE A 45 4.37 7.22 10.16
CA ILE A 45 3.54 6.08 10.52
C ILE A 45 4.42 4.82 10.51
N ALA A 46 4.47 4.10 11.62
CA ALA A 46 5.30 2.90 11.77
C ALA A 46 4.53 1.57 11.63
N HIS A 47 3.20 1.62 11.77
CA HIS A 47 2.33 0.45 11.76
C HIS A 47 1.12 0.73 10.88
N PHE A 48 0.82 -0.21 9.99
CA PHE A 48 -0.38 -0.21 9.16
C PHE A 48 -1.46 -1.04 9.83
N GLU A 49 -2.67 -0.51 9.87
CA GLU A 49 -3.85 -1.18 10.40
C GLU A 49 -4.96 -1.16 9.35
N GLU A 50 -5.22 -2.30 8.73
CA GLU A 50 -6.27 -2.46 7.71
C GLU A 50 -7.64 -1.98 8.20
N LYS A 51 -7.99 -2.28 9.46
CA LYS A 51 -9.26 -1.89 10.10
C LYS A 51 -9.49 -0.39 10.20
N LYS A 52 -8.43 0.43 10.11
CA LYS A 52 -8.52 1.90 10.19
C LYS A 52 -8.73 2.55 8.82
N LEU A 53 -8.76 1.76 7.74
CA LEU A 53 -9.03 2.28 6.41
C LEU A 53 -10.50 2.64 6.25
N PRO A 54 -10.80 3.69 5.46
CA PRO A 54 -12.17 4.10 5.21
C PRO A 54 -12.96 3.08 4.40
N LYS A 55 -14.29 3.21 4.47
CA LYS A 55 -15.25 2.48 3.64
C LYS A 55 -15.09 2.96 2.19
N GLY A 56 -15.18 2.05 1.21
CA GLY A 56 -15.20 2.40 -0.21
C GLY A 56 -13.86 2.81 -0.86
N ILE A 57 -12.75 2.83 -0.12
CA ILE A 57 -11.44 3.22 -0.65
C ILE A 57 -11.00 2.37 -1.85
N TYR A 58 -10.57 3.04 -2.92
CA TYR A 58 -10.00 2.42 -4.11
C TYR A 58 -8.56 2.85 -4.38
N THR A 59 -8.12 4.00 -3.86
CA THR A 59 -6.73 4.46 -3.95
C THR A 59 -6.19 4.76 -2.56
N LEU A 60 -5.02 4.20 -2.24
CA LEU A 60 -4.27 4.51 -1.02
C LEU A 60 -2.82 4.83 -1.37
N ASN A 61 -2.34 5.97 -0.91
CA ASN A 61 -0.93 6.31 -0.88
C ASN A 61 -0.46 6.38 0.58
N ILE A 62 0.42 5.48 1.02
CA ILE A 62 1.07 5.52 2.33
C ILE A 62 2.61 5.48 2.19
N SER A 63 3.10 5.90 1.03
CA SER A 63 4.53 5.99 0.74
C SER A 63 5.28 6.94 1.67
N HIS A 64 6.61 6.86 1.70
CA HIS A 64 7.46 7.74 2.51
C HIS A 64 7.05 7.79 4.00
N ASN A 65 6.87 6.61 4.60
CA ASN A 65 6.56 6.44 6.01
C ASN A 65 7.65 5.62 6.71
N LYS A 66 7.34 5.06 7.87
CA LYS A 66 8.26 4.20 8.65
C LYS A 66 7.69 2.80 8.84
N LEU A 67 6.79 2.37 7.95
CA LEU A 67 6.17 1.04 8.03
C LEU A 67 7.28 -0.01 8.02
N SER A 68 7.23 -0.91 8.98
CA SER A 68 8.23 -1.98 9.13
C SER A 68 7.53 -3.29 9.45
N ARG A 69 8.23 -4.41 9.20
CA ARG A 69 7.71 -5.78 9.37
C ARG A 69 6.68 -6.17 8.29
N ASN A 70 5.62 -6.86 8.68
CA ASN A 70 4.64 -7.48 7.80
C ASN A 70 3.45 -6.55 7.58
N ILE A 71 3.07 -6.37 6.31
CA ILE A 71 1.80 -5.78 5.93
C ILE A 71 0.88 -6.92 5.50
N ILE A 72 -0.31 -6.98 6.10
CA ILE A 72 -1.30 -8.02 5.79
C ILE A 72 -2.62 -7.31 5.48
N ILE A 73 -3.15 -7.55 4.27
CA ILE A 73 -4.47 -7.12 3.82
C ILE A 73 -5.31 -8.39 3.66
N ARG A 74 -6.33 -8.55 4.51
CA ARG A 74 -7.20 -9.73 4.57
C ARG A 74 -8.54 -9.50 3.89
N GLU A 75 -9.04 -8.28 3.92
CA GLU A 75 -10.33 -7.95 3.34
C GLU A 75 -10.27 -8.00 1.82
N LYS A 76 -11.32 -8.55 1.22
CA LYS A 76 -11.49 -8.58 -0.22
C LYS A 76 -11.87 -7.18 -0.72
N ARG A 77 -10.84 -6.38 -0.99
CA ARG A 77 -10.95 -5.07 -1.65
C ARG A 77 -10.39 -5.17 -3.07
N ASN A 78 -10.92 -4.36 -3.99
CA ASN A 78 -10.41 -4.25 -5.36
C ASN A 78 -9.80 -2.87 -5.53
N PHE A 79 -8.56 -2.70 -5.06
CA PHE A 79 -7.90 -1.41 -5.14
C PHE A 79 -7.55 -1.08 -6.60
N LYS A 80 -7.81 0.15 -7.01
CA LYS A 80 -7.26 0.68 -8.27
C LYS A 80 -5.76 0.94 -8.12
N LYS A 81 -5.33 1.49 -6.98
CA LYS A 81 -3.93 1.79 -6.72
C LYS A 81 -3.58 1.67 -5.24
N LEU A 82 -2.46 1.01 -4.95
CA LEU A 82 -1.82 0.97 -3.65
C LEU A 82 -0.37 1.43 -3.78
N ASP A 83 0.04 2.41 -3.00
CA ASP A 83 1.43 2.85 -2.92
C ASP A 83 1.97 2.74 -1.50
N PHE A 84 2.86 1.79 -1.29
CA PHE A 84 3.58 1.50 -0.05
C PHE A 84 5.09 1.76 -0.19
N SER A 85 5.51 2.44 -1.25
CA SER A 85 6.94 2.66 -1.54
C SER A 85 7.65 3.49 -0.47
N PHE A 86 8.99 3.45 -0.44
CA PHE A 86 9.80 4.21 0.50
C PHE A 86 9.41 3.96 1.97
N ASN A 87 9.39 2.68 2.35
CA ASN A 87 9.15 2.23 3.72
C ASN A 87 10.26 1.23 4.12
N LYS A 88 10.01 0.40 5.13
CA LYS A 88 10.93 -0.65 5.60
C LYS A 88 10.20 -2.00 5.72
N ILE A 89 9.23 -2.23 4.85
CA ILE A 89 8.40 -3.44 4.86
C ILE A 89 9.28 -4.62 4.48
N GLU A 90 9.18 -5.70 5.26
CA GLU A 90 9.94 -6.94 5.01
C GLU A 90 9.07 -8.01 4.37
N VAL A 91 7.77 -8.00 4.66
CA VAL A 91 6.83 -8.96 4.07
C VAL A 91 5.52 -8.28 3.72
N PHE A 92 4.97 -8.61 2.56
CA PHE A 92 3.66 -8.14 2.13
C PHE A 92 2.75 -9.31 1.75
N TYR A 93 1.57 -9.37 2.38
CA TYR A 93 0.55 -10.38 2.16
C TYR A 93 -0.77 -9.73 1.76
N TYR A 94 -1.31 -10.10 0.60
CA TYR A 94 -2.66 -9.70 0.20
C TYR A 94 -3.51 -10.93 -0.13
N GLN A 95 -4.24 -11.40 0.89
CA GLN A 95 -4.80 -12.74 0.90
C GLN A 95 -5.99 -12.93 -0.05
N ASN A 96 -6.93 -11.98 -0.07
CA ASN A 96 -8.24 -12.15 -0.72
C ASN A 96 -8.56 -11.06 -1.76
N GLY A 97 -7.58 -10.32 -2.25
CA GLY A 97 -7.82 -9.23 -3.18
C GLY A 97 -6.67 -8.98 -4.15
N ILE A 98 -6.87 -7.99 -5.00
CA ILE A 98 -5.93 -7.58 -6.04
C ILE A 98 -5.94 -6.07 -6.13
N SER A 99 -4.77 -5.48 -6.40
CA SER A 99 -4.68 -4.09 -6.83
C SER A 99 -4.33 -4.04 -8.30
N GLN A 100 -4.99 -3.17 -9.07
CA GLN A 100 -4.61 -2.94 -10.46
C GLN A 100 -3.17 -2.41 -10.57
N ASN A 101 -2.77 -1.53 -9.64
CA ASN A 101 -1.42 -0.97 -9.58
C ASN A 101 -0.88 -1.02 -8.15
N LEU A 102 0.12 -1.85 -7.91
CA LEU A 102 0.76 -2.01 -6.61
C LEU A 102 2.22 -1.54 -6.67
N ASN A 103 2.53 -0.50 -5.90
CA ASN A 103 3.90 -0.02 -5.72
C ASN A 103 4.43 -0.38 -4.33
N LEU A 104 5.45 -1.22 -4.30
CA LEU A 104 6.19 -1.68 -3.14
C LEU A 104 7.70 -1.36 -3.26
N SER A 105 8.08 -0.47 -4.17
CA SER A 105 9.49 -0.15 -4.37
C SER A 105 10.14 0.45 -3.13
N ASP A 106 11.47 0.39 -3.05
CA ASP A 106 12.23 1.07 -1.99
C ASP A 106 11.81 0.62 -0.59
N ASN A 107 11.72 -0.69 -0.41
CA ASN A 107 11.42 -1.37 0.85
C ASN A 107 12.55 -2.35 1.20
N ARG A 108 12.30 -3.30 2.11
CA ARG A 108 13.22 -4.37 2.50
C ARG A 108 12.57 -5.74 2.31
N LEU A 109 11.72 -5.87 1.28
CA LEU A 109 10.94 -7.07 1.07
C LEU A 109 11.86 -8.29 0.90
N LYS A 110 11.48 -9.35 1.59
CA LYS A 110 12.06 -10.69 1.50
C LYS A 110 11.02 -11.69 1.01
N ASP A 111 9.74 -11.41 1.27
CA ASP A 111 8.62 -12.24 0.86
C ASP A 111 7.43 -11.37 0.42
N LEU A 112 6.73 -11.84 -0.61
CA LEU A 112 5.56 -11.23 -1.21
C LEU A 112 4.60 -12.35 -1.63
N GLN A 113 3.45 -12.42 -0.98
CA GLN A 113 2.43 -13.41 -1.33
C GLN A 113 1.08 -12.75 -1.54
N MET A 114 0.35 -13.25 -2.54
CA MET A 114 -0.96 -12.76 -2.92
C MET A 114 -1.83 -13.93 -3.36
N ALA A 115 -3.15 -13.72 -3.45
CA ALA A 115 -4.04 -14.63 -4.13
C ALA A 115 -3.51 -14.96 -5.53
N GLN A 116 -3.43 -16.25 -5.88
CA GLN A 116 -2.94 -16.69 -7.18
C GLN A 116 -4.07 -16.67 -8.21
N TYR A 117 -3.74 -16.19 -9.41
CA TYR A 117 -4.67 -16.15 -10.54
C TYR A 117 -3.98 -16.71 -11.78
N ASN A 118 -4.73 -17.48 -12.57
CA ASN A 118 -4.25 -18.14 -13.79
C ASN A 118 -4.28 -17.23 -15.04
N LYS A 119 -4.71 -15.97 -14.88
CA LYS A 119 -4.78 -14.97 -15.94
C LYS A 119 -4.26 -13.63 -15.43
N LYS A 120 -3.79 -12.79 -16.35
CA LYS A 120 -3.46 -11.40 -16.03
C LYS A 120 -4.72 -10.64 -15.64
N LEU A 121 -4.71 -10.02 -14.46
CA LEU A 121 -5.85 -9.32 -13.87
C LEU A 121 -5.50 -7.92 -13.33
N ALA A 122 -4.22 -7.62 -13.27
CA ALA A 122 -3.70 -6.34 -12.82
C ALA A 122 -2.67 -5.80 -13.79
N ASP A 123 -2.46 -4.50 -13.71
CA ASP A 123 -1.62 -3.75 -14.63
C ASP A 123 -0.16 -3.83 -14.19
N THR A 124 0.22 -3.11 -13.13
CA THR A 124 1.63 -2.98 -12.72
C THR A 124 1.87 -3.45 -11.29
N LEU A 125 2.90 -4.28 -11.13
CA LEU A 125 3.55 -4.56 -9.85
C LEU A 125 4.96 -3.97 -9.87
N ASN A 126 5.21 -2.98 -9.01
CA ASN A 126 6.54 -2.42 -8.81
C ASN A 126 7.13 -2.88 -7.47
N VAL A 127 8.22 -3.63 -7.54
CA VAL A 127 9.00 -4.14 -6.41
C VAL A 127 10.48 -3.73 -6.51
N ALA A 128 10.80 -2.72 -7.33
CA ALA A 128 12.16 -2.22 -7.49
C ALA A 128 12.83 -1.88 -6.15
N ASN A 129 14.15 -1.98 -6.10
CA ASN A 129 14.95 -1.66 -4.91
C ASN A 129 14.58 -2.47 -3.64
N ASN A 130 14.11 -3.71 -3.80
CA ASN A 130 13.98 -4.70 -2.73
C ASN A 130 15.04 -5.80 -2.91
N LYS A 131 16.28 -5.51 -2.48
CA LYS A 131 17.46 -6.33 -2.79
C LYS A 131 17.38 -7.81 -2.38
N ASP A 132 16.58 -8.13 -1.37
CA ASP A 132 16.48 -9.47 -0.77
C ASP A 132 15.22 -10.23 -1.25
N LEU A 133 14.40 -9.65 -2.15
CA LEU A 133 13.17 -10.26 -2.65
C LEU A 133 13.44 -11.18 -3.84
N GLU A 134 13.02 -12.45 -3.72
CA GLU A 134 13.07 -13.40 -4.84
C GLU A 134 11.85 -13.25 -5.75
N THR A 135 12.05 -12.80 -6.99
CA THR A 135 10.95 -12.62 -7.96
C THR A 135 10.82 -13.76 -8.98
N LYS A 136 11.66 -14.78 -8.90
CA LYS A 136 11.69 -15.92 -9.84
C LYS A 136 10.98 -17.18 -9.32
N SER A 137 10.58 -17.16 -8.05
CA SER A 137 9.90 -18.30 -7.45
C SER A 137 8.52 -18.55 -8.07
N TRP A 138 8.09 -19.81 -8.09
CA TRP A 138 6.80 -20.25 -8.64
C TRP A 138 5.59 -19.62 -7.92
N TYR A 139 5.75 -19.22 -6.64
CA TYR A 139 4.70 -18.57 -5.86
C TYR A 139 4.65 -17.05 -6.04
N PHE A 140 5.61 -16.45 -6.75
CA PHE A 140 5.62 -15.01 -6.96
C PHE A 140 4.38 -14.55 -7.76
N PRO A 141 3.77 -13.38 -7.48
CA PRO A 141 2.57 -12.93 -8.19
C PRO A 141 2.79 -12.74 -9.70
N GLN A 142 2.31 -13.69 -10.50
CA GLN A 142 2.47 -13.69 -11.98
C GLN A 142 1.25 -13.12 -12.73
N PHE A 143 0.26 -12.58 -12.05
CA PHE A 143 -1.00 -12.10 -12.64
C PHE A 143 -1.01 -10.59 -13.00
N TYR A 144 0.14 -9.91 -12.92
CA TYR A 144 0.31 -8.52 -13.38
C TYR A 144 0.85 -8.47 -14.82
N ASN A 145 0.37 -7.53 -15.64
CA ASN A 145 0.86 -7.31 -17.00
C ASN A 145 2.33 -6.86 -17.02
N HIS A 146 2.68 -5.98 -16.08
CA HIS A 146 3.99 -5.35 -16.00
C HIS A 146 4.61 -5.57 -14.61
N LEU A 147 5.86 -6.05 -14.60
CA LEU A 147 6.69 -6.19 -13.40
C LEU A 147 7.87 -5.23 -13.49
N VAL A 148 8.04 -4.40 -12.47
CA VAL A 148 9.20 -3.50 -12.31
C VAL A 148 10.02 -3.99 -11.12
N ASN A 149 11.22 -4.53 -11.34
CA ASN A 149 12.01 -5.22 -10.29
C ASN A 149 13.53 -4.95 -10.36
N TYR A 150 13.97 -3.84 -10.96
CA TYR A 150 15.38 -3.49 -10.94
C TYR A 150 15.83 -3.05 -9.54
N SER A 151 17.06 -3.39 -9.16
CA SER A 151 17.72 -2.81 -7.99
C SER A 151 18.74 -1.80 -8.49
N LEU A 152 18.61 -0.53 -8.10
CA LEU A 152 19.69 0.45 -8.29
C LEU A 152 20.84 0.05 -7.36
N SER A 153 21.79 -0.72 -7.89
CA SER A 153 23.08 -0.96 -7.25
C SER A 153 23.88 0.34 -7.26
N THR A 154 23.63 1.23 -6.30
CA THR A 154 24.55 2.34 -6.01
C THR A 154 25.70 1.79 -5.15
N LYS A 155 26.56 1.00 -5.79
CA LYS A 155 27.94 0.83 -5.33
C LYS A 155 28.81 1.68 -6.25
N ASN A 156 29.07 2.93 -5.84
CA ASN A 156 30.24 3.68 -6.23
C ASN A 156 31.18 3.69 -5.03
#